data_AF-A0A942F9Q7-F1
#
_entry.id   AF-A0A942F9Q7-F1
#
_cell.length_a   1.000
_cell.length_b   1.000
_cell.length_c   1.000
_cell.angle_alpha   90.00
_cell.angle_beta   90.00
_cell.angle_gamma   90.00
#
_symmetry.space_group_name_H-M   'P 1'
#
loop_
_entity.id
_entity.type
_entity.pdbx_description
1 polymer ?
#
loop_
_entity_poly.entity_id
_entity_poly.type
_entity_poly.pdbx_seq_one_letter_code
_entity_poly.pdbx_strand_id
1 'polypeptide(L)' 'MTTTHLDVHSPGNGHAALTLPQPLSPEALLQLEQALASALGQLHHEVCIHSSDPGQLEYASWLHQLRSPVP' A
#
# COMPACT_ATOMS: atom_id res chain seq x y z
N MET A 1 18.04 -20.77 7.63
CA MET A 1 17.01 -19.71 7.71
C MET A 1 16.54 -19.44 6.30
N THR A 2 15.27 -19.69 6.01
CA THR A 2 14.69 -19.35 4.70
C THR A 2 14.13 -17.93 4.76
N THR A 3 14.24 -17.19 3.68
CA THR A 3 13.72 -15.83 3.56
C THR A 3 12.81 -15.76 2.36
N THR A 4 11.68 -15.08 2.49
CA THR A 4 10.80 -14.77 1.37
C THR A 4 11.11 -13.37 0.87
N HIS A 5 11.31 -13.21 -0.43
CA HIS A 5 11.56 -11.93 -1.06
C HIS A 5 10.30 -11.47 -1.78
N LEU A 6 9.93 -10.21 -1.60
CA LEU A 6 8.73 -9.60 -2.16
C LEU A 6 9.15 -8.35 -2.92
N ASP A 7 9.10 -8.45 -4.23
CA ASP A 7 9.46 -7.39 -5.15
C ASP A 7 8.22 -6.59 -5.53
N VAL A 8 8.28 -5.28 -5.28
CA VAL A 8 7.23 -4.33 -5.62
C VAL A 8 7.79 -3.39 -6.67
N HIS A 9 7.23 -3.51 -7.88
CA HIS A 9 7.55 -2.63 -8.99
C HIS A 9 6.51 -1.52 -9.07
N SER A 10 6.97 -0.27 -9.09
CA SER A 10 6.11 0.88 -9.36
C SER A 10 6.54 1.55 -10.67
N PRO A 11 5.60 1.97 -11.53
CA PRO A 11 5.93 2.74 -12.72
C PRO A 11 6.58 4.08 -12.30
N GLY A 12 7.81 4.33 -12.76
CA GLY A 12 8.50 5.61 -12.58
C GLY A 12 9.29 5.79 -11.28
N ASN A 13 8.99 5.06 -10.19
CA ASN A 13 9.61 5.27 -8.87
C ASN A 13 10.59 4.16 -8.44
N GLY A 14 10.95 3.26 -9.36
CA GLY A 14 11.96 2.23 -9.12
C GLY A 14 11.41 0.98 -8.41
N HIS A 15 12.35 0.15 -7.95
CA HIS A 15 12.12 -1.18 -7.40
C HIS A 15 12.22 -1.15 -5.87
N ALA A 16 11.17 -1.63 -5.18
CA ALA A 16 11.21 -1.83 -3.73
C ALA A 16 11.22 -3.33 -3.42
N ALA A 17 12.20 -3.76 -2.63
CA ALA A 17 12.37 -5.15 -2.25
C ALA A 17 12.16 -5.31 -0.74
N LEU A 18 11.25 -6.20 -0.35
CA LEU A 18 11.00 -6.55 1.04
C LEU A 18 11.47 -7.98 1.30
N THR A 19 12.38 -8.16 2.26
CA THR A 19 12.85 -9.49 2.67
C THR A 19 12.23 -9.86 4.00
N LEU A 20 11.52 -10.99 4.05
CA LEU A 20 10.80 -11.48 5.21
C LEU A 20 11.48 -12.74 5.76
N PRO A 21 11.71 -12.83 7.08
CA PRO A 21 12.26 -14.04 7.70
C PRO A 21 11.18 -15.14 7.77
N GLN A 22 11.54 -16.39 7.48
CA GLN A 22 10.66 -17.54 7.72
C GLN A 22 11.09 -18.36 8.95
N PRO A 23 10.11 -18.87 9.73
CA PRO A 23 8.67 -18.69 9.57
C PRO A 23 8.20 -17.30 10.05
N LEU A 24 7.27 -16.68 9.33
CA LEU A 24 6.55 -15.49 9.80
C LEU A 24 5.54 -15.92 10.86
N SER A 25 5.65 -15.35 12.06
CA SER A 25 4.59 -15.51 13.06
C SER A 25 3.37 -14.64 12.68
N PRO A 26 2.16 -15.02 13.09
CA PRO A 26 0.97 -14.19 12.90
C PRO A 26 1.13 -12.78 13.48
N GLU A 27 1.81 -12.66 14.63
CA GLU A 27 2.13 -11.39 15.28
C GLU A 27 3.01 -10.49 14.40
N ALA A 28 4.07 -11.05 13.81
CA ALA A 28 4.98 -10.30 12.95
C ALA A 28 4.31 -9.87 11.65
N LEU A 29 3.38 -10.68 11.13
CA LEU A 29 2.60 -10.36 9.95
C LEU A 29 1.61 -9.22 10.22
N LEU A 30 0.95 -9.24 11.39
CA LEU A 30 0.09 -8.16 11.84
C LEU A 30 0.87 -6.85 12.05
N GLN A 31 2.06 -6.92 12.65
CA GLN A 31 2.92 -5.74 12.83
C GLN A 31 3.38 -5.17 11.48
N LEU A 32 3.71 -6.03 10.52
CA LEU A 32 4.05 -5.59 9.16
C LEU A 32 2.87 -4.89 8.48
N GLU A 33 1.66 -5.46 8.59
CA GLU A 33 0.45 -4.87 8.03
C GLU A 33 0.17 -3.48 8.62
N GLN A 34 0.27 -3.33 9.94
CA GLN A 34 0.07 -2.05 10.63
C GLN A 34 1.14 -1.02 10.23
N ALA A 35 2.41 -1.43 10.14
CA ALA A 35 3.50 -0.56 9.74
C ALA A 35 3.32 -0.07 8.30
N LEU A 36 2.94 -0.95 7.38
CA LEU A 36 2.65 -0.60 5.98
C LEU A 36 1.47 0.37 5.88
N ALA A 37 0.36 0.09 6.58
CA ALA A 37 -0.81 0.95 6.59
C ALA A 37 -0.48 2.35 7.13
N SER A 38 0.30 2.45 8.20
CA SER A 38 0.74 3.73 8.76
C SER A 38 1.65 4.49 7.80
N ALA A 39 2.66 3.84 7.22
CA ALA A 39 3.62 4.49 6.32
C ALA A 39 2.95 5.00 5.04
N LEU A 40 2.07 4.19 4.43
CA LEU A 40 1.30 4.60 3.26
C LEU A 40 0.29 5.70 3.60
N GLY A 41 -0.34 5.64 4.77
CA GLY A 41 -1.25 6.68 5.26
C GLY A 41 -0.54 8.03 5.44
N GLN A 42 0.67 8.02 6.00
CA GLN A 42 1.51 9.22 6.15
C GLN A 42 1.92 9.78 4.78
N LEU A 43 2.43 8.92 3.89
CA LEU A 43 2.80 9.33 2.54
C LEU A 43 1.61 9.94 1.79
N HIS A 44 0.45 9.30 1.86
CA HIS A 44 -0.78 9.79 1.25
C HIS A 44 -1.18 11.17 1.81
N HIS A 45 -1.08 11.35 3.14
CA HIS A 45 -1.34 12.63 3.77
C HIS A 45 -0.36 13.72 3.29
N GLU A 46 0.94 13.42 3.25
CA GLU A 46 1.99 14.36 2.80
C GLU A 46 1.82 14.76 1.33
N VAL A 47 1.54 13.79 0.44
CA VAL A 47 1.35 14.04 -0.99
C VAL A 47 0.06 14.83 -1.26
N CYS A 48 -1.01 14.54 -0.52
CA CYS A 48 -2.34 15.08 -0.83
C CYS A 48 -2.68 16.37 -0.07
N ILE A 49 -1.95 16.73 1.00
CA ILE A 49 -2.04 18.09 1.58
C ILE A 49 -1.50 19.14 0.60
N HIS A 50 -0.50 18.78 -0.21
CA HIS A 50 0.22 19.75 -1.06
C HIS A 50 -0.29 19.82 -2.50
N SER A 51 -1.15 18.90 -2.91
CA SER A 51 -1.80 18.96 -4.22
C SER A 51 -3.22 18.44 -4.10
N SER A 52 -4.19 19.20 -4.64
CA SER A 52 -5.47 18.62 -5.04
C SER A 52 -5.17 17.65 -6.18
N ASP A 53 -4.72 16.46 -5.82
CA ASP A 53 -4.21 15.47 -6.75
C ASP A 53 -5.39 14.90 -7.55
N PRO A 54 -5.42 15.07 -8.89
CA PRO A 54 -6.42 14.44 -9.73
C PRO A 54 -6.49 12.91 -9.51
N GLY A 55 -5.40 12.27 -9.08
CA GLY A 55 -5.39 10.85 -8.71
C GLY A 55 -6.30 10.49 -7.54
N GLN A 56 -6.52 11.40 -6.57
CA GLN A 56 -7.47 11.17 -5.50
C GLN A 56 -8.93 11.21 -5.99
N LEU A 57 -9.24 12.09 -6.96
CA LEU A 57 -10.56 12.14 -7.59
C LEU A 57 -10.85 10.86 -8.37
N GLU A 58 -9.85 10.33 -9.08
CA GLU A 58 -9.95 9.06 -9.81
C GLU A 58 -10.08 7.86 -8.86
N TYR A 59 -9.26 7.80 -7.81
CA TYR A 59 -9.33 6.74 -6.79
C TYR A 59 -10.67 6.74 -6.05
N ALA A 60 -11.18 7.91 -5.67
CA ALA A 60 -12.51 8.05 -5.08
C ALA A 60 -13.61 7.58 -6.05
N SER A 61 -13.48 7.87 -7.35
CA SER A 61 -14.42 7.42 -8.38
C SER A 61 -14.40 5.89 -8.55
N TRP A 62 -13.24 5.26 -8.52
CA TRP A 62 -13.10 3.80 -8.58
C TRP A 62 -13.65 3.11 -7.33
N LEU A 63 -13.38 3.65 -6.14
CA LEU A 63 -13.97 3.15 -4.90
C LEU A 63 -15.50 3.26 -4.89
N HIS A 64 -16.06 4.32 -5.49
CA HIS A 64 -17.49 4.50 -5.61
C HIS A 64 -18.13 3.46 -6.54
N GLN A 65 -17.48 3.14 -7.66
CA GLN A 65 -17.92 2.07 -8.58
C GLN A 65 -17.84 0.68 -7.96
N LEU A 66 -16.83 0.39 -7.15
CA LEU A 66 -16.69 -0.89 -6.44
C LEU A 66 -17.75 -1.08 -5.34
N ARG A 67 -18.31 0.01 -4.80
CA ARG A 67 -19.31 -0.02 -3.73
C ARG A 67 -20.74 0.11 -4.22
N SER A 68 -20.96 0.47 -5.48
CA SER A 68 -22.28 0.45 -6.10
C SER A 68 -22.47 -0.91 -6.76
N PRO A 69 -23.28 -1.82 -6.19
CA PRO A 69 -23.69 -3.00 -6.94
C PRO A 69 -24.44 -2.53 -8.18
N VAL A 70 -24.01 -3.02 -9.34
CA VAL A 70 -24.75 -2.88 -10.60
C VAL A 70 -26.16 -3.45 -10.38
N PRO A 71 -27.24 -2.72 -10.74
CA PRO A 71 -28.60 -3.30 -10.74
C PRO A 71 -28.77 -4.40 -11.79
#